data_AF-A0A183D3J5-F1
#
_entry.id   AF-A0A183D3J5-F1
#
_cell.length_a   1.000
_cell.length_b   1.000
_cell.length_c   1.000
_cell.angle_alpha   90.00
_cell.angle_beta   90.00
_cell.angle_gamma   90.00
#
_symmetry.space_group_name_H-M   'P 1'
#
loop_
_entity.id
_entity.type
_entity.pdbx_description
1 polymer ?
#
loop_
_entity_poly.entity_id
_entity_poly.type
_entity_poly.pdbx_seq_one_letter_code
_entity_poly.pdbx_strand_id
1 'polypeptide(L)'
;MLSQHPLALFARRMTRFCVTVGAAETMTLIKDRLDFKFTCVRRAPNMMSISGPGNQMVYVITIYEMMGNEGRKVMVDCRRSRGDGIEFKRAFLDLRKKLSDICCVMGNQWLEKQGLVPAR
;
A
#
# COMPACT_ATOMS: atom_id res chain seq x y z
N MET A 1 -3.08 32.22 3.28
CA MET A 1 -3.07 31.01 2.43
C MET A 1 -3.01 29.80 3.34
N LEU A 2 -4.05 28.96 3.38
CA LEU A 2 -3.97 27.68 4.07
C LEU A 2 -2.98 26.81 3.28
N SER A 3 -1.79 26.58 3.84
CA SER A 3 -0.88 25.56 3.31
C SER A 3 -1.60 24.22 3.41
N GLN A 4 -2.14 23.72 2.29
CA GLN A 4 -2.74 22.40 2.28
C GLN A 4 -1.65 21.40 2.63
N HIS A 5 -1.80 20.73 3.77
CA HIS A 5 -0.89 19.69 4.20
C HIS A 5 -0.78 18.67 3.05
N PRO A 6 0.42 18.27 2.57
CA PRO A 6 0.56 17.42 1.38
C PRO A 6 -0.27 16.13 1.40
N LEU A 7 -0.58 15.63 2.60
CA LEU A 7 -1.48 14.49 2.82
C LEU A 7 -2.92 14.73 2.34
N ALA A 8 -3.40 15.97 2.33
CA ALA A 8 -4.73 16.35 1.88
C ALA A 8 -4.96 16.11 0.38
N LEU A 9 -3.88 15.96 -0.40
CA LEU A 9 -3.96 15.61 -1.83
C LEU A 9 -4.29 14.12 -2.05
N PHE A 10 -4.12 13.28 -1.03
CA PHE A 10 -4.43 11.85 -1.14
C PHE A 10 -5.92 11.59 -0.95
N ALA A 11 -6.58 11.12 -2.01
CA ALA A 11 -7.93 10.57 -1.90
C ALA A 11 -7.98 9.44 -0.86
N ARG A 12 -9.05 9.36 -0.07
CA ARG A 12 -9.27 8.30 0.94
C ARG A 12 -9.41 6.92 0.27
N ARG A 13 -8.64 5.91 0.70
CA ARG A 13 -8.67 4.54 0.14
C ARG A 13 -8.57 3.49 1.23
N MET A 14 -9.42 2.47 1.19
CA MET A 14 -9.32 1.32 2.12
C MET A 14 -8.12 0.42 1.85
N THR A 15 -7.47 0.57 0.69
CA THR A 15 -6.37 -0.27 0.23
C THR A 15 -5.00 0.32 0.57
N ARG A 16 -4.89 0.84 1.79
CA ARG A 16 -3.65 1.32 2.39
C ARG A 16 -3.40 0.66 3.73
N PHE A 17 -2.14 0.49 4.07
CA PHE A 17 -1.70 0.11 5.40
C PHE A 17 -0.28 0.60 5.64
N CYS A 18 0.11 0.72 6.90
CA CYS A 18 1.48 1.01 7.28
C CYS A 18 2.27 -0.25 7.63
N VAL A 19 3.56 -0.19 7.39
CA VAL A 19 4.55 -1.21 7.78
C VAL A 19 5.64 -0.62 8.67
N THR A 20 6.38 -1.48 9.36
CA THR A 20 7.47 -1.10 10.29
C THR A 20 8.82 -0.95 9.60
N VAL A 21 8.99 -1.57 8.43
CA VAL A 21 10.25 -1.59 7.67
C VAL A 21 10.26 -0.55 6.55
N GLY A 22 11.45 -0.25 6.01
CA GLY A 22 11.62 0.76 4.95
C GLY A 22 11.09 0.30 3.58
N ALA A 23 11.01 1.23 2.62
CA ALA A 23 10.46 0.97 1.30
C ALA A 23 11.21 -0.12 0.53
N ALA A 24 12.56 -0.11 0.55
CA ALA A 24 13.35 -1.12 -0.15
C ALA A 24 13.05 -2.53 0.36
N GLU A 25 13.07 -2.72 1.68
CA GLU A 25 12.76 -3.99 2.33
C GLU A 25 11.30 -4.42 2.11
N THR A 26 10.36 -3.49 2.23
CA THR A 26 8.94 -3.73 1.93
C THR A 26 8.75 -4.23 0.50
N MET A 27 9.42 -3.63 -0.49
CA MET A 27 9.34 -4.07 -1.89
C MET A 27 9.88 -5.49 -2.08
N THR A 28 10.97 -5.85 -1.39
CA THR A 28 11.53 -7.20 -1.40
C THR A 28 10.53 -8.20 -0.78
N LEU A 29 10.01 -7.90 0.41
CA LEU A 29 9.05 -8.75 1.09
C LEU A 29 7.74 -8.92 0.31
N ILE A 30 7.25 -7.88 -0.36
CA ILE A 30 6.09 -8.02 -1.25
C ILE A 30 6.40 -9.00 -2.37
N LYS A 31 7.55 -8.84 -3.04
CA LYS A 31 7.93 -9.70 -4.17
C LYS A 31 8.06 -11.17 -3.73
N ASP A 32 8.69 -11.42 -2.58
CA ASP A 32 8.97 -12.77 -2.08
C ASP A 32 7.72 -13.49 -1.59
N ARG A 33 6.73 -12.74 -1.08
CA ARG A 33 5.51 -13.31 -0.48
C ARG A 33 4.30 -13.25 -1.42
N LEU A 34 4.45 -12.65 -2.59
CA LEU A 34 3.38 -12.64 -3.58
C LEU A 34 3.10 -14.08 -4.05
N ASP A 35 1.82 -14.40 -4.28
CA ASP A 35 1.47 -15.71 -4.85
C ASP A 35 2.08 -15.85 -6.24
N PHE A 36 2.64 -17.02 -6.55
CA PHE A 36 3.34 -17.33 -7.81
C PHE A 36 2.48 -17.08 -9.06
N LYS A 37 1.15 -17.06 -8.91
CA LYS A 37 0.19 -16.74 -9.98
C LYS A 37 0.21 -15.28 -10.40
N PHE A 38 0.82 -14.40 -9.60
CA PHE A 38 0.97 -12.99 -9.92
C PHE A 38 2.36 -12.68 -10.45
N THR A 39 2.41 -11.74 -11.38
CA THR A 39 3.65 -11.12 -11.83
C THR A 39 3.88 -9.82 -11.06
N CYS A 40 5.09 -9.60 -10.57
CA CYS A 40 5.53 -8.37 -9.93
C CYS A 40 6.64 -7.69 -10.72
N VAL A 41 6.38 -6.47 -11.21
CA VAL A 41 7.34 -5.68 -11.99
C VAL A 41 7.64 -4.38 -11.25
N ARG A 42 8.90 -4.16 -10.87
CA ARG A 42 9.36 -2.88 -10.32
C ARG A 42 9.28 -1.79 -11.40
N ARG A 43 8.65 -0.65 -11.06
CA ARG A 43 8.48 0.51 -11.94
C ARG A 43 9.33 1.70 -11.51
N ALA A 44 9.55 1.84 -10.20
CA ALA A 44 10.39 2.87 -9.60
C ALA A 44 11.00 2.34 -8.27
N PRO A 45 11.91 3.07 -7.61
CA PRO A 45 12.48 2.67 -6.32
C PRO A 45 11.43 2.32 -5.25
N ASN A 46 10.30 3.01 -5.26
CA ASN A 46 9.19 2.84 -4.32
C ASN A 46 7.88 2.37 -4.98
N MET A 47 7.92 1.89 -6.23
CA MET A 47 6.71 1.56 -6.98
C MET A 47 6.86 0.25 -7.74
N MET A 48 5.83 -0.59 -7.68
CA MET A 48 5.71 -1.83 -8.45
C MET A 48 4.30 -2.00 -9.02
N SER A 49 4.23 -2.70 -10.14
CA SER A 49 2.99 -3.14 -10.77
C SER A 49 2.82 -4.63 -10.53
N ILE A 50 1.62 -5.00 -10.08
CA ILE A 50 1.21 -6.38 -9.84
C ILE A 50 0.13 -6.75 -10.86
N SER A 51 0.36 -7.83 -11.59
CA SER A 51 -0.59 -8.39 -12.57
C SER A 51 -1.03 -9.78 -12.12
N GLY A 52 -2.33 -10.05 -12.09
CA GLY A 52 -2.88 -11.38 -11.86
C GLY A 52 -2.84 -12.28 -13.10
N PRO A 53 -3.32 -13.53 -12.99
CA PRO A 53 -3.40 -14.49 -14.08
C PRO A 53 -4.07 -13.92 -15.33
N GLY A 54 -3.51 -14.21 -16.51
CA GLY A 54 -4.01 -13.69 -17.78
C GLY A 54 -4.04 -12.16 -17.87
N ASN A 55 -3.35 -11.46 -16.96
CA ASN A 55 -3.35 -10.00 -16.85
C ASN A 55 -4.76 -9.40 -16.62
N GLN A 56 -5.74 -10.19 -16.16
CA GLN A 56 -7.13 -9.74 -16.02
C GLN A 56 -7.30 -8.64 -14.96
N MET A 57 -6.46 -8.65 -13.93
CA MET A 57 -6.38 -7.62 -12.91
C MET A 57 -4.96 -7.06 -12.82
N VAL A 58 -4.84 -5.73 -12.77
CA VAL A 58 -3.57 -5.03 -12.58
C VAL A 58 -3.75 -3.96 -11.52
N TYR A 59 -2.84 -3.92 -10.55
CA TYR A 59 -2.77 -2.83 -9.58
C TYR A 59 -1.33 -2.37 -9.39
N VAL A 60 -1.19 -1.13 -8.93
CA VAL A 60 0.10 -0.52 -8.62
C VAL A 60 0.20 -0.40 -7.12
N ILE A 61 1.36 -0.76 -6.58
CA ILE A 61 1.72 -0.51 -5.19
C ILE A 61 2.74 0.63 -5.22
N THR A 62 2.44 1.70 -4.49
CA THR A 62 3.38 2.78 -4.22
C THR A 62 3.65 2.85 -2.72
N ILE A 63 4.92 2.93 -2.36
CA ILE A 63 5.35 3.05 -0.97
C ILE A 63 5.77 4.49 -0.70
N TYR A 64 5.19 5.08 0.34
CA TYR A 64 5.50 6.42 0.78
C TYR A 64 6.16 6.36 2.15
N GLU A 65 7.32 6.98 2.26
CA GLU A 65 7.95 7.22 3.55
C GLU A 65 7.72 8.66 3.96
N MET A 66 7.11 8.86 5.12
CA MET A 66 6.71 10.16 5.63
C MET A 66 7.34 10.35 7.00
N MET A 67 8.02 11.48 7.17
CA MET A 67 8.53 11.94 8.46
C MET A 67 7.57 12.97 9.03
N GLY A 68 7.19 12.80 10.29
CA GLY A 68 6.36 13.74 11.02
C GLY A 68 6.65 13.68 12.50
N ASN A 69 5.90 14.47 13.28
CA ASN A 69 6.11 14.62 14.73
C ASN A 69 5.96 13.30 15.50
N GLU A 70 5.16 12.36 14.98
CA GLU A 70 4.98 11.03 15.56
C GLU A 70 6.00 9.99 15.04
N GLY A 71 7.10 10.45 14.43
CA GLY A 71 8.14 9.63 13.82
C GLY A 71 7.78 9.11 12.43
N ARG A 72 8.68 8.29 11.86
CA ARG A 72 8.56 7.73 10.50
C ARG A 72 7.27 6.93 10.33
N LYS A 73 6.64 7.07 9.16
CA LYS A 73 5.51 6.26 8.70
C LYS A 73 5.84 5.73 7.32
N VAL A 74 5.73 4.43 7.12
CA VAL A 74 5.91 3.79 5.81
C VAL A 74 4.55 3.26 5.37
N MET A 75 3.93 3.94 4.41
CA MET A 75 2.61 3.61 3.90
C MET A 75 2.72 2.84 2.59
N VAL A 76 2.05 1.70 2.52
CA VAL A 76 1.81 0.94 1.30
C VAL A 76 0.45 1.37 0.75
N ASP A 77 0.41 1.98 -0.43
CA ASP A 77 -0.82 2.38 -1.15
C ASP A 77 -1.02 1.49 -2.38
N CYS A 78 -2.05 0.63 -2.33
CA CYS A 78 -2.44 -0.20 -3.46
C CYS A 78 -3.55 0.50 -4.25
N ARG A 79 -3.32 0.72 -5.56
CA ARG A 79 -4.28 1.32 -6.47
C ARG A 79 -4.57 0.40 -7.65
N ARG A 80 -5.84 0.03 -7.82
CA ARG A 80 -6.31 -0.68 -9.02
C ARG A 80 -6.04 0.16 -10.26
N SER A 81 -5.41 -0.46 -11.26
CA SER A 81 -5.21 0.11 -12.60
C SER A 81 -6.21 -0.49 -13.60
N ARG A 82 -6.47 -1.80 -13.52
CA ARG A 82 -7.40 -2.55 -14.39
C ARG A 82 -8.00 -3.75 -13.63
N GLY A 83 -9.15 -4.24 -14.09
CA GLY A 83 -9.80 -5.45 -13.58
C GLY A 83 -10.94 -5.16 -12.61
N ASP A 84 -11.54 -6.20 -12.04
CA ASP A 84 -12.65 -6.06 -11.08
C ASP A 84 -12.22 -5.42 -9.76
N GLY A 85 -13.11 -4.63 -9.16
CA GLY A 85 -12.85 -3.91 -7.91
C GLY A 85 -12.88 -4.80 -6.67
N ILE A 86 -13.71 -5.84 -6.67
CA ILE A 86 -13.83 -6.78 -5.55
C ILE A 86 -12.65 -7.73 -5.55
N GLU A 87 -12.28 -8.29 -6.71
CA GLU A 87 -11.10 -9.13 -6.87
C GLU A 87 -9.82 -8.40 -6.43
N PHE A 88 -9.67 -7.13 -6.84
CA PHE A 88 -8.58 -6.29 -6.37
C PHE A 88 -8.54 -6.15 -4.84
N LYS A 89 -9.69 -5.90 -4.20
CA LYS A 89 -9.77 -5.79 -2.74
C LYS A 89 -9.42 -7.12 -2.06
N ARG A 90 -9.84 -8.26 -2.61
CA ARG A 90 -9.47 -9.59 -2.11
C ARG A 90 -7.96 -9.82 -2.21
N ALA A 91 -7.36 -9.52 -3.35
CA ALA A 91 -5.91 -9.63 -3.55
C ALA A 91 -5.13 -8.71 -2.60
N PHE A 92 -5.61 -7.49 -2.37
CA PHE A 92 -5.05 -6.57 -1.38
C PHE A 92 -5.08 -7.16 0.05
N LEU A 93 -6.23 -7.71 0.46
CA LEU A 93 -6.37 -8.30 1.80
C LEU A 93 -5.45 -9.52 1.99
N ASP A 94 -5.31 -10.36 0.97
CA ASP A 94 -4.40 -11.51 0.99
C ASP A 94 -2.94 -11.06 1.11
N LEU A 95 -2.50 -10.08 0.30
CA LEU A 95 -1.16 -9.51 0.40
C LEU A 95 -0.91 -8.92 1.80
N ARG A 96 -1.85 -8.14 2.33
CA ARG A 96 -1.73 -7.55 3.68
C ARG A 96 -1.61 -8.63 4.75
N LYS A 97 -2.37 -9.73 4.65
CA LYS A 97 -2.29 -10.86 5.57
C LYS A 97 -0.90 -11.52 5.54
N LYS A 98 -0.32 -11.68 4.35
CA LYS A 98 1.03 -12.23 4.16
C LYS A 98 2.15 -11.31 4.67
N LEU A 99 1.85 -10.04 4.92
CA LEU A 99 2.77 -9.03 5.50
C LEU A 99 2.38 -8.65 6.94
N SER A 100 1.61 -9.51 7.62
CA SER A 100 1.06 -9.21 8.95
C SER A 100 2.10 -9.01 10.04
N ASP A 101 3.23 -9.71 9.94
CA ASP A 101 4.41 -9.60 10.81
C ASP A 101 5.07 -8.21 10.77
N ILE A 102 5.00 -7.51 9.62
CA ILE A 102 5.54 -6.16 9.47
C ILE A 102 4.45 -5.07 9.49
N CYS A 103 3.17 -5.43 9.64
CA CYS A 103 2.09 -4.46 9.69
C CYS A 103 2.17 -3.59 10.96
N CYS A 104 2.19 -2.27 10.79
CA CYS A 104 2.32 -1.33 11.89
C CYS A 104 0.93 -0.86 12.38
N VAL A 105 0.49 -1.32 13.55
CA VAL A 105 -0.80 -0.95 14.15
C VAL A 105 -0.89 0.56 14.40
N MET A 106 0.13 1.15 15.02
CA MET A 106 0.19 2.60 15.27
C MET A 106 0.18 3.41 13.97
N GLY A 107 0.86 2.93 12.93
CA GLY A 107 0.83 3.55 11.61
C GLY A 107 -0.56 3.48 10.96
N ASN A 108 -1.28 2.37 11.12
CA ASN A 108 -2.64 2.23 10.61
C ASN A 108 -3.62 3.18 11.32
N GLN A 109 -3.51 3.31 12.65
CA GLN A 109 -4.30 4.30 13.41
C GLN A 109 -3.98 5.73 12.96
N TRP A 110 -2.70 6.01 12.66
CA TRP A 110 -2.30 7.30 12.10
C TRP A 110 -2.96 7.56 10.74
N LEU A 111 -3.01 6.56 9.84
CA LEU A 111 -3.73 6.71 8.55
C LEU A 111 -5.21 7.05 8.75
N GLU A 112 -5.88 6.44 9.73
CA GLU A 112 -7.28 6.71 10.08
C GLU A 112 -7.44 8.15 10.58
N LYS A 113 -6.59 8.59 11.52
CA LYS A 113 -6.58 9.98 12.04
C LYS A 113 -6.34 11.03 10.96
N GLN A 114 -5.50 10.73 9.97
CA GLN A 114 -5.22 11.63 8.83
C GLN A 114 -6.29 11.56 7.73
N GLY A 115 -7.33 10.73 7.86
CA GLY A 115 -8.37 10.56 6.85
C GLY A 115 -7.91 9.85 5.56
N LEU A 116 -6.73 9.23 5.59
CA LEU A 116 -6.15 8.53 4.44
C LEU A 116 -6.81 7.17 4.19
N VAL A 117 -7.38 6.57 5.24
CA VAL A 117 -8.26 5.40 5.17
C VAL A 117 -9.57 5.69 5.91
N PRO A 118 -10.68 4.99 5.62
CA PRO A 118 -11.88 5.11 6.44
C PRO A 118 -11.63 4.68 7.88
N ALA A 119 -12.26 5.38 8.82
CA ALA A 119 -12.32 4.93 10.20
C ALA A 119 -13.06 3.59 10.27
N ARG A 120 -12.63 2.73 11.20
CA ARG A 120 -13.31 1.47 11.51
C ARG A 120 -14.57 1.72 12.33
#